data_AF-S9VUG3-F1
#
_entry.id   AF-S9VUG3-F1
#
_cell.length_a   1.000
_cell.length_b   1.000
_cell.length_c   1.000
_cell.angle_alpha   90.00
_cell.angle_beta   90.00
_cell.angle_gamma   90.00
#
_symmetry.space_group_name_H-M   'P 1'
#
loop_
_entity.id
_entity.type
_entity.pdbx_description
1 polymer ?
#
loop_
_entity_poly.entity_id
_entity_poly.type
_entity_poly.pdbx_seq_one_letter_code
_entity_poly.pdbx_strand_id
1 'polypeptide(L)'
;MRRVSNRSVPALVRLVSSVAVVQNVAPAKTPTKLGVPATREDVAKAHGVPVAILDKAENAQTIGFTQVDLARARFAPLISDAVKETANLRRIELEVEKRFEGDASKSAPVAGALKKLSETEWKSIKELVTFYEEAMYPIRKMHREYKQHELSNFHIKDVLKRGLSAFKQDFLDEQKAEKVKVEAAMKKCTDFIAAAVKDTLSTEVCNDMVNILRIAGEKNPSAHAMGVKILEDMNTVGVKYNDTTMKIMRCILFNDGPFDDSALLFEVIEYPERGEVSLNKGSLEDVSAETLKLISTRHQTPLDDGVLLHSYETHPNLQRSPE
;
A
#
# COMPACT_ATOMS: atom_id res chain seq x y z
N MET A 1 -34.04 16.68 -42.06
CA MET A 1 -34.22 16.41 -40.61
C MET A 1 -34.41 14.92 -40.40
N ARG A 2 -33.43 14.23 -39.79
CA ARG A 2 -33.65 13.10 -38.86
C ARG A 2 -32.31 12.81 -38.18
N ARG A 3 -32.33 12.92 -36.85
CA ARG A 3 -31.18 12.95 -35.94
C ARG A 3 -30.48 11.59 -35.92
N VAL A 4 -29.15 11.62 -36.07
CA VAL A 4 -28.28 10.52 -35.64
C VAL A 4 -28.28 10.55 -34.12
N SER A 5 -28.99 9.58 -33.52
CA SER A 5 -28.98 9.35 -32.09
C SER A 5 -27.62 8.75 -31.71
N ASN A 6 -26.74 9.55 -31.12
CA ASN A 6 -25.65 9.06 -30.28
C ASN A 6 -26.25 8.22 -29.15
N ARG A 7 -26.33 6.90 -29.35
CA ARG A 7 -26.52 5.97 -28.23
C ARG A 7 -25.18 5.92 -27.51
N SER A 8 -25.07 6.75 -26.47
CA SER A 8 -24.15 6.52 -25.38
C SER A 8 -24.28 5.06 -24.95
N VAL A 9 -23.21 4.30 -25.11
CA VAL A 9 -23.04 3.06 -24.35
C VAL A 9 -23.12 3.50 -22.90
N PRO A 10 -24.08 3.01 -22.09
CA PRO A 10 -24.03 3.29 -20.67
C PRO A 10 -22.72 2.65 -20.21
N ALA A 11 -21.76 3.49 -19.81
CA ALA A 11 -20.67 3.05 -19.00
C ALA A 11 -21.33 2.38 -17.80
N LEU A 12 -21.30 1.04 -17.78
CA LEU A 12 -21.56 0.24 -16.61
C LEU A 12 -20.48 0.64 -15.61
N VAL A 13 -20.71 1.78 -14.95
CA VAL A 13 -20.15 2.06 -13.65
C VAL A 13 -20.65 0.89 -12.83
N ARG A 14 -19.79 -0.12 -12.64
CA ARG A 14 -19.98 -1.12 -11.60
C ARG A 14 -20.07 -0.31 -10.32
N LEU A 15 -21.29 0.03 -9.94
CA LEU A 15 -21.64 0.48 -8.61
C LEU A 15 -21.35 -0.72 -7.72
N VAL A 16 -20.10 -0.79 -7.25
CA VAL A 16 -19.73 -1.64 -6.13
C VAL A 16 -20.54 -1.11 -4.98
N SER A 17 -21.71 -1.73 -4.79
CA SER A 17 -22.43 -1.63 -3.55
C SER A 17 -21.55 -2.36 -2.54
N SER A 18 -20.61 -1.61 -1.95
CA SER A 18 -20.07 -1.93 -0.63
C SER A 18 -21.27 -2.39 0.17
N VAL A 19 -21.24 -3.65 0.63
CA VAL A 19 -22.18 -4.17 1.63
C VAL A 19 -22.43 -3.03 2.62
N ALA A 20 -23.71 -2.71 2.83
CA ALA A 20 -24.11 -1.63 3.71
C ALA A 20 -23.31 -1.77 5.00
N VAL A 21 -22.33 -0.89 5.18
CA VAL A 21 -21.50 -0.85 6.37
C VAL A 21 -22.47 -0.59 7.50
N VAL A 22 -22.75 -1.62 8.31
CA VAL A 22 -23.58 -1.46 9.49
C VAL A 22 -22.80 -0.52 10.39
N GLN A 23 -23.21 0.76 10.43
CA GLN A 23 -22.58 1.76 11.29
C GLN A 23 -22.88 1.41 12.75
N ASN A 24 -22.10 0.48 13.30
CA ASN A 24 -22.19 0.09 14.71
C ASN A 24 -21.68 1.19 15.64
N VAL A 25 -20.95 2.18 15.11
CA VAL A 25 -20.30 3.25 15.88
C VAL A 25 -20.66 4.61 15.30
N ALA A 26 -21.10 5.52 16.18
CA ALA A 26 -21.41 6.89 15.80
C ALA A 26 -20.16 7.63 15.31
N PRO A 27 -20.25 8.39 14.20
CA PRO A 27 -19.12 9.15 13.69
C PRO A 27 -18.65 10.21 14.70
N ALA A 28 -17.34 10.34 14.82
CA ALA A 28 -16.72 11.38 15.63
C ALA A 28 -17.09 12.76 15.06
N LYS A 29 -17.42 13.69 15.96
CA LYS A 29 -17.77 15.07 15.62
C LYS A 29 -16.56 16.01 15.66
N THR A 30 -15.46 15.56 16.26
CA THR A 30 -14.22 16.31 16.45
C THR A 30 -13.06 15.63 15.74
N PRO A 31 -12.02 16.37 15.31
CA PRO A 31 -10.81 15.79 14.77
C PRO A 31 -10.17 14.80 15.75
N THR A 32 -9.63 13.70 15.22
CA THR A 32 -8.93 12.66 16.00
C THR A 32 -7.46 12.66 15.61
N LYS A 33 -6.59 12.39 16.59
CA LYS A 33 -5.14 12.21 16.38
C LYS A 33 -4.85 11.02 15.47
N LEU A 34 -3.84 11.16 14.62
CA LEU A 34 -3.30 10.07 13.79
C LEU A 34 -2.34 9.20 14.60
N GLY A 35 -2.18 7.94 14.19
CA GLY A 35 -1.23 7.01 14.77
C GLY A 35 -1.72 6.29 16.02
N VAL A 36 -3.01 6.37 16.32
CA VAL A 36 -3.62 5.67 17.47
C VAL A 36 -4.51 4.57 16.91
N PRO A 37 -4.09 3.30 16.84
CA PRO A 37 -4.94 2.25 16.28
C PRO A 37 -6.19 2.02 17.15
N ALA A 38 -7.26 1.50 16.55
CA ALA A 38 -8.43 1.05 17.31
C ALA A 38 -8.03 -0.13 18.19
N THR A 39 -8.38 -0.06 19.48
CA THR A 39 -8.05 -1.09 20.45
C THR A 39 -9.05 -2.24 20.40
N ARG A 40 -8.71 -3.41 20.96
CA ARG A 40 -9.68 -4.51 21.08
C ARG A 40 -10.84 -4.15 22.00
N GLU A 41 -10.59 -3.27 22.96
CA GLU A 41 -11.59 -2.64 23.83
C GLU A 41 -12.61 -1.84 23.03
N ASP A 42 -12.15 -1.04 22.05
CA ASP A 42 -13.03 -0.27 21.17
C ASP A 42 -13.93 -1.19 20.33
N VAL A 43 -13.35 -2.28 19.81
CA VAL A 43 -14.09 -3.28 19.03
C VAL A 43 -15.12 -3.99 19.90
N ALA A 44 -14.73 -4.48 21.07
CA ALA A 44 -15.64 -5.16 22.00
C ALA A 44 -16.80 -4.25 22.43
N LYS A 45 -16.51 -2.97 22.67
CA LYS A 45 -17.53 -1.95 22.97
C LYS A 45 -18.51 -1.73 21.82
N ALA A 46 -18.03 -1.72 20.57
CA ALA A 46 -18.89 -1.60 19.40
C ALA A 46 -19.84 -2.82 19.24
N HIS A 47 -19.43 -3.99 19.73
CA HIS A 47 -20.25 -5.21 19.77
C HIS A 47 -21.06 -5.37 21.06
N GLY A 48 -20.90 -4.49 22.05
CA GLY A 48 -21.58 -4.60 23.34
C GLY A 48 -21.17 -5.81 24.17
N VAL A 49 -19.96 -6.35 23.96
CA VAL A 49 -19.43 -7.54 24.66
C VAL A 49 -18.17 -7.21 25.46
N PRO A 50 -17.87 -7.92 26.57
CA PRO A 50 -16.57 -7.85 27.22
C PRO A 50 -15.44 -8.32 26.30
N VAL A 51 -14.28 -7.65 26.34
CA VAL A 51 -13.10 -7.99 25.52
C VAL A 51 -12.69 -9.47 25.65
N ALA A 52 -12.81 -10.02 26.86
CA ALA A 52 -12.45 -11.41 27.18
C ALA A 52 -13.26 -12.46 26.41
N ILE A 53 -14.45 -12.11 25.90
CA ILE A 53 -15.30 -13.02 25.13
C ILE A 53 -15.44 -12.60 23.67
N LEU A 54 -14.75 -11.54 23.22
CA LEU A 54 -14.91 -11.01 21.87
C LEU A 54 -14.67 -12.09 20.79
N ASP A 55 -13.58 -12.86 20.88
CA ASP A 55 -13.29 -13.91 19.89
C ASP A 55 -14.20 -15.14 20.00
N LYS A 56 -14.99 -15.24 21.07
CA LYS A 56 -16.01 -16.29 21.26
C LYS A 56 -17.40 -15.83 20.83
N ALA A 57 -17.68 -14.54 20.99
CA ALA A 57 -18.97 -13.92 20.69
C ALA A 57 -19.07 -13.53 19.22
N GLU A 58 -17.95 -13.16 18.60
CA GLU A 58 -17.89 -12.68 17.22
C GLU A 58 -16.85 -13.44 16.42
N ASN A 59 -17.10 -13.62 15.13
CA ASN A 59 -16.12 -14.19 14.23
C ASN A 59 -14.98 -13.18 13.95
N ALA A 60 -13.80 -13.68 13.62
CA ALA A 60 -12.61 -12.86 13.39
C ALA A 60 -12.79 -11.81 12.27
N GLN A 61 -13.68 -12.08 11.32
CA GLN A 61 -13.93 -11.18 10.20
C GLN A 61 -14.75 -9.97 10.65
N THR A 62 -15.85 -10.19 11.38
CA THR A 62 -16.69 -9.16 11.99
C THR A 62 -15.86 -8.23 12.90
N ILE A 63 -14.95 -8.81 13.70
CA ILE A 63 -13.98 -8.04 14.51
C ILE A 63 -13.12 -7.14 13.61
N GLY A 64 -12.62 -7.68 12.49
CA GLY A 64 -11.85 -6.94 11.49
C GLY A 64 -12.63 -5.80 10.83
N PHE A 65 -13.89 -6.01 10.43
CA PHE A 65 -14.74 -4.94 9.88
C PHE A 65 -14.95 -3.81 10.87
N THR A 66 -15.25 -4.17 12.11
CA THR A 66 -15.48 -3.18 13.16
C THR A 66 -14.23 -2.34 13.42
N GLN A 67 -13.02 -2.89 13.28
CA GLN A 67 -11.79 -2.08 13.31
C GLN A 67 -11.74 -1.04 12.18
N VAL A 68 -12.15 -1.42 10.96
CA VAL A 68 -12.21 -0.51 9.81
C VAL A 68 -13.31 0.55 10.00
N ASP A 69 -14.46 0.15 10.54
CA ASP A 69 -15.59 1.05 10.80
C ASP A 69 -15.30 2.02 11.94
N LEU A 70 -14.56 1.58 12.96
CA LEU A 70 -14.02 2.46 13.99
C LEU A 70 -13.10 3.52 13.40
N ALA A 71 -12.23 3.15 12.45
CA ALA A 71 -11.40 4.13 11.74
C ALA A 71 -12.26 5.11 10.91
N ARG A 72 -13.27 4.62 10.19
CA ARG A 72 -14.24 5.44 9.46
C ARG A 72 -14.98 6.42 10.36
N ALA A 73 -15.42 5.96 11.54
CA ALA A 73 -16.11 6.78 12.52
C ALA A 73 -15.18 7.85 13.10
N ARG A 74 -13.95 7.46 13.48
CA ARG A 74 -12.97 8.36 14.11
C ARG A 74 -12.51 9.50 13.21
N PHE A 75 -12.34 9.24 11.92
CA PHE A 75 -11.86 10.23 10.96
C PHE A 75 -12.95 10.80 10.06
N ALA A 76 -14.22 10.61 10.40
CA ALA A 76 -15.36 11.10 9.63
C ALA A 76 -15.25 12.59 9.20
N PRO A 77 -14.74 13.53 10.04
CA PRO A 77 -14.55 14.92 9.61
C PRO A 77 -13.55 15.08 8.46
N LEU A 78 -12.37 14.45 8.56
CA LEU A 78 -11.33 14.51 7.51
C LEU A 78 -11.74 13.78 6.24
N ILE A 79 -12.43 12.64 6.39
CA ILE A 79 -13.00 11.91 5.26
C ILE A 79 -14.03 12.79 4.54
N SER A 80 -14.93 13.45 5.28
CA SER A 80 -15.91 14.35 4.69
C SER A 80 -15.27 15.55 4.00
N ASP A 81 -14.19 16.11 4.56
CA ASP A 81 -13.44 17.20 3.94
C ASP A 81 -12.83 16.73 2.61
N ALA A 82 -12.18 15.56 2.61
CA ALA A 82 -11.58 14.96 1.43
C ALA A 82 -12.59 14.60 0.33
N VAL A 83 -13.81 14.18 0.69
CA VAL A 83 -14.88 13.94 -0.30
C VAL A 83 -15.33 15.25 -0.96
N LYS A 84 -15.34 16.36 -0.21
CA LYS A 84 -15.78 17.68 -0.70
C LYS A 84 -14.67 18.44 -1.42
N GLU A 85 -13.41 18.05 -1.22
CA GLU A 85 -12.27 18.70 -1.85
C GLU A 85 -12.35 18.59 -3.37
N THR A 86 -12.34 19.74 -4.03
CA THR A 86 -12.45 19.87 -5.49
C THR A 86 -11.07 20.00 -6.14
N ALA A 87 -10.07 20.44 -5.38
CA ALA A 87 -8.70 20.48 -5.83
C ALA A 87 -8.13 19.06 -5.92
N ASN A 88 -7.40 18.77 -7.00
CA ASN A 88 -6.73 17.48 -7.13
C ASN A 88 -5.59 17.39 -6.11
N LEU A 89 -5.73 16.52 -5.11
CA LEU A 89 -4.74 16.31 -4.05
C LEU A 89 -3.35 15.92 -4.58
N ARG A 90 -3.23 15.30 -5.77
CA ARG A 90 -1.93 15.04 -6.39
C ARG A 90 -1.17 16.29 -6.83
N ARG A 91 -1.86 17.41 -7.06
CA ARG A 91 -1.18 18.67 -7.41
C ARG A 91 -0.36 19.21 -6.25
N ILE A 92 -0.69 18.82 -5.01
CA ILE A 92 0.04 19.26 -3.82
C ILE A 92 1.51 18.84 -3.87
N GLU A 93 1.82 17.65 -4.39
CA GLU A 93 3.21 17.22 -4.61
C GLU A 93 3.95 18.18 -5.54
N LEU A 94 3.38 18.48 -6.70
CA LEU A 94 4.00 19.37 -7.67
C LEU A 94 4.14 20.80 -7.11
N GLU A 95 3.19 21.23 -6.29
CA GLU A 95 3.24 22.52 -5.59
C GLU A 95 4.33 22.54 -4.51
N VAL A 96 4.54 21.45 -3.77
CA VAL A 96 5.64 21.32 -2.81
C VAL A 96 6.97 21.27 -3.56
N GLU A 97 7.07 20.45 -4.60
CA GLU A 97 8.30 20.29 -5.39
C GLU A 97 8.73 21.62 -5.99
N LYS A 98 7.83 22.36 -6.64
CA LYS A 98 8.13 23.70 -7.16
C LYS A 98 8.51 24.71 -6.08
N ARG A 99 7.90 24.63 -4.90
CA ARG A 99 8.23 25.53 -3.77
C ARG A 99 9.62 25.24 -3.19
N PHE A 100 10.05 23.98 -3.22
CA PHE A 100 11.29 23.53 -2.57
C PHE A 100 12.44 23.35 -3.58
N GLU A 101 12.15 23.36 -4.88
CA GLU A 101 13.15 23.33 -5.95
C GLU A 101 14.13 24.49 -5.80
N GLY A 102 15.42 24.17 -5.73
CA GLY A 102 16.50 25.14 -5.53
C GLY A 102 16.73 25.60 -4.08
N ASP A 103 15.85 25.24 -3.13
CA ASP A 103 16.04 25.57 -1.71
C ASP A 103 16.86 24.48 -0.99
N ALA A 104 18.13 24.78 -0.71
CA ALA A 104 19.02 23.87 0.00
C ALA A 104 18.52 23.51 1.41
N SER A 105 17.80 24.42 2.08
CA SER A 105 17.26 24.19 3.43
C SER A 105 16.20 23.08 3.46
N LYS A 106 15.52 22.85 2.34
CA LYS A 106 14.49 21.81 2.17
C LYS A 106 15.06 20.44 1.81
N SER A 107 16.38 20.31 1.76
CA SER A 107 17.06 19.04 1.59
C SER A 107 17.27 18.29 2.91
N ALA A 108 17.07 18.96 4.05
CA ALA A 108 17.12 18.33 5.37
C ALA A 108 15.76 17.76 5.78
N PRO A 109 15.73 16.67 6.58
CA PRO A 109 14.49 16.13 7.14
C PRO A 109 13.76 17.16 8.00
N VAL A 110 12.43 17.11 8.00
CA VAL A 110 11.61 18.00 8.82
C VAL A 110 11.64 17.51 10.27
N ALA A 111 12.35 18.24 11.14
CA ALA A 111 12.49 17.88 12.55
C ALA A 111 11.13 17.77 13.26
N GLY A 112 10.89 16.65 13.94
CA GLY A 112 9.66 16.40 14.68
C GLY A 112 8.42 16.18 13.81
N ALA A 113 8.58 15.84 12.52
CA ALA A 113 7.46 15.63 11.62
C ALA A 113 6.49 14.54 12.09
N LEU A 114 6.99 13.42 12.63
CA LEU A 114 6.14 12.37 13.18
C LEU A 114 5.28 12.87 14.34
N LYS A 115 5.87 13.66 15.25
CA LYS A 115 5.15 14.26 16.38
C LYS A 115 4.08 15.24 15.89
N LYS A 116 4.41 16.06 14.89
CA LYS A 116 3.43 16.99 14.30
C LYS A 116 2.31 16.24 13.58
N LEU A 117 2.60 15.19 12.81
CA LEU A 117 1.56 14.37 12.17
C LEU A 117 0.60 13.75 13.19
N SER A 118 1.13 13.19 14.28
CA SER A 118 0.35 12.48 15.29
C SER A 118 -0.41 13.40 16.26
N GLU A 119 0.20 14.50 16.71
CA GLU A 119 -0.38 15.36 17.76
C GLU A 119 -1.27 16.49 17.23
N THR A 120 -1.14 16.84 15.94
CA THR A 120 -1.95 17.92 15.34
C THR A 120 -3.38 17.46 15.09
N GLU A 121 -4.35 18.28 15.52
CA GLU A 121 -5.75 18.12 15.14
C GLU A 121 -5.99 18.69 13.74
N TRP A 122 -5.74 17.87 12.72
CA TRP A 122 -5.92 18.25 11.32
C TRP A 122 -7.41 18.55 11.05
N LYS A 123 -7.69 19.78 10.61
CA LYS A 123 -9.05 20.23 10.26
C LYS A 123 -9.34 20.08 8.77
N SER A 124 -8.29 20.05 7.94
CA SER A 124 -8.40 19.87 6.50
C SER A 124 -7.50 18.75 5.99
N ILE A 125 -8.01 17.95 5.06
CA ILE A 125 -7.20 16.95 4.36
C ILE A 125 -6.08 17.62 3.54
N LYS A 126 -6.33 18.82 3.02
CA LYS A 126 -5.35 19.54 2.20
C LYS A 126 -4.15 19.95 3.03
N GLU A 127 -4.37 20.44 4.24
CA GLU A 127 -3.29 20.78 5.19
C GLU A 127 -2.49 19.54 5.58
N LEU A 128 -3.18 18.43 5.89
CA LEU A 128 -2.55 17.16 6.23
C LEU A 128 -1.67 16.63 5.08
N VAL A 129 -2.22 16.56 3.86
CA VAL A 129 -1.49 16.09 2.68
C VAL A 129 -0.35 17.03 2.33
N THR A 130 -0.53 18.35 2.45
CA THR A 130 0.56 19.31 2.21
C THR A 130 1.72 19.09 3.17
N PHE A 131 1.43 18.94 4.47
CA PHE A 131 2.50 18.69 5.43
C PHE A 131 3.20 17.34 5.20
N TYR A 132 2.45 16.30 4.86
CA TYR A 132 3.00 15.00 4.48
C TYR A 132 3.95 15.12 3.29
N GLU A 133 3.54 15.83 2.23
CA GLU A 133 4.37 16.03 1.03
C GLU A 133 5.64 16.85 1.34
N GLU A 134 5.53 17.89 2.18
CA GLU A 134 6.69 18.66 2.64
C GLU A 134 7.68 17.80 3.44
N ALA A 135 7.19 16.87 4.26
CA ALA A 135 8.01 15.97 5.06
C ALA A 135 8.65 14.85 4.21
N MET A 136 7.95 14.36 3.20
CA MET A 136 8.45 13.33 2.27
C MET A 136 9.41 13.87 1.21
N TYR A 137 9.34 15.16 0.88
CA TYR A 137 10.20 15.76 -0.15
C TYR A 137 11.70 15.45 0.00
N PRO A 138 12.37 15.71 1.14
CA PRO A 138 13.80 15.41 1.30
C PRO A 138 14.10 13.91 1.18
N ILE A 139 13.19 13.06 1.63
CA ILE A 139 13.31 11.60 1.55
C ILE A 139 13.26 11.14 0.09
N ARG A 140 12.25 11.59 -0.67
CA ARG A 140 12.11 11.25 -2.10
C ARG A 140 13.27 11.81 -2.93
N LYS A 141 13.77 13.01 -2.60
CA LYS A 141 14.96 13.58 -3.24
C LYS A 141 16.18 12.68 -3.05
N MET A 142 16.45 12.25 -1.81
CA MET A 142 17.56 11.34 -1.52
C MET A 142 17.37 9.94 -2.14
N HIS A 143 16.13 9.45 -2.21
CA HIS A 143 15.83 8.19 -2.89
C HIS A 143 16.09 8.27 -4.40
N ARG A 144 15.79 9.41 -5.05
CA ARG A 144 16.14 9.64 -6.47
C ARG A 144 17.66 9.64 -6.68
N GLU A 145 18.43 10.23 -5.77
CA GLU A 145 19.90 10.19 -5.78
C GLU A 145 20.44 8.76 -5.59
N TYR A 146 19.88 8.00 -4.64
CA TYR A 146 20.18 6.58 -4.47
C TYR A 146 19.95 5.80 -5.77
N LYS A 147 18.83 6.01 -6.47
CA LYS A 147 18.51 5.32 -7.72
C LYS A 147 19.49 5.66 -8.85
N GLN A 148 20.01 6.89 -8.89
CA GLN A 148 21.08 7.24 -9.84
C GLN A 148 22.37 6.47 -9.53
N HIS A 149 22.78 6.42 -8.27
CA HIS A 149 23.95 5.65 -7.85
C HIS A 149 23.77 4.13 -8.06
N GLU A 150 22.58 3.61 -7.83
CA GLU A 150 22.24 2.20 -8.09
C GLU A 150 22.40 1.85 -9.56
N LEU A 151 21.94 2.72 -10.47
CA LEU A 151 22.14 2.55 -11.91
C LEU A 151 23.62 2.60 -12.29
N SER A 152 24.39 3.55 -11.74
CA SER A 152 25.84 3.60 -11.95
C SER A 152 26.53 2.32 -11.45
N ASN A 153 26.15 1.82 -10.27
CA ASN A 153 26.67 0.58 -9.72
C ASN A 153 26.35 -0.62 -10.62
N PHE A 154 25.15 -0.68 -11.19
CA PHE A 154 24.75 -1.73 -12.14
C PHE A 154 25.66 -1.72 -13.39
N HIS A 155 25.90 -0.55 -13.98
CA HIS A 155 26.78 -0.42 -15.15
C HIS A 155 28.23 -0.82 -14.82
N ILE A 156 28.75 -0.39 -13.67
CA ILE A 156 30.09 -0.77 -13.22
C ILE A 156 30.19 -2.29 -13.01
N LYS A 157 29.17 -2.92 -12.40
CA LYS A 157 29.11 -4.37 -12.22
C LYS A 157 29.09 -5.13 -13.55
N ASP A 158 28.33 -4.66 -14.54
CA ASP A 158 28.30 -5.27 -15.88
C ASP A 158 29.68 -5.18 -16.57
N VAL A 159 30.35 -4.02 -16.50
CA VAL A 159 31.71 -3.83 -17.02
C VAL A 159 32.70 -4.78 -16.35
N LEU A 160 32.66 -4.88 -15.02
CA LEU A 160 33.54 -5.78 -14.25
C LEU A 160 33.26 -7.26 -14.55
N LYS A 161 32.01 -7.63 -14.83
CA LYS A 161 31.62 -9.00 -15.22
C LYS A 161 32.18 -9.39 -16.59
N ARG A 162 32.24 -8.44 -17.53
CA ARG A 162 32.86 -8.66 -18.85
C ARG A 162 34.38 -8.79 -18.74
N GLY A 163 35.01 -8.09 -17.79
CA GLY A 163 36.41 -8.32 -17.41
C GLY A 163 37.41 -8.16 -18.56
N LEU A 164 38.50 -8.93 -18.50
CA LEU A 164 39.64 -8.83 -19.42
C LEU A 164 39.30 -9.26 -20.86
N SER A 165 38.17 -9.92 -21.10
CA SER A 165 37.75 -10.27 -22.46
C SER A 165 37.28 -9.06 -23.27
N ALA A 166 36.96 -7.94 -22.59
CA ALA A 166 36.47 -6.71 -23.23
C ALA A 166 37.31 -5.46 -22.90
N PHE A 167 38.05 -5.45 -21.78
CA PHE A 167 38.75 -4.25 -21.29
C PHE A 167 40.17 -4.54 -20.79
N LYS A 168 41.00 -3.49 -20.74
CA LYS A 168 42.36 -3.55 -20.14
C LYS A 168 42.30 -3.56 -18.62
N GLN A 169 43.34 -4.12 -17.99
CA GLN A 169 43.44 -4.23 -16.53
C GLN A 169 43.33 -2.86 -15.83
N ASP A 170 44.03 -1.84 -16.32
CA ASP A 170 44.01 -0.49 -15.72
C ASP A 170 42.58 0.08 -15.65
N PHE A 171 41.79 -0.08 -16.72
CA PHE A 171 40.39 0.36 -16.74
C PHE A 171 39.52 -0.44 -15.76
N LEU A 172 39.73 -1.76 -15.64
CA LEU A 172 38.99 -2.57 -14.67
C LEU A 172 39.32 -2.16 -13.23
N ASP A 173 40.55 -1.75 -12.95
CA ASP A 173 40.95 -1.29 -11.62
C ASP A 173 40.39 0.11 -11.31
N GLU A 174 40.29 1.00 -12.30
CA GLU A 174 39.52 2.26 -12.18
C GLU A 174 38.05 1.98 -11.85
N GLN A 175 37.42 1.04 -12.55
CA GLN A 175 36.02 0.67 -12.32
C GLN A 175 35.79 0.05 -10.93
N LYS A 176 36.74 -0.74 -10.41
CA LYS A 176 36.68 -1.23 -9.02
C LYS A 176 36.76 -0.09 -8.01
N ALA A 177 37.66 0.87 -8.22
CA ALA A 177 37.78 2.03 -7.34
C ALA A 177 36.50 2.89 -7.36
N GLU A 178 35.91 3.08 -8.55
CA GLU A 178 34.66 3.82 -8.69
C GLU A 178 33.48 3.07 -8.05
N LYS A 179 33.43 1.74 -8.16
CA LYS A 179 32.43 0.92 -7.47
C LYS A 179 32.39 1.20 -5.97
N VAL A 180 33.56 1.25 -5.31
CA VAL A 180 33.66 1.52 -3.87
C VAL A 180 33.09 2.90 -3.51
N LYS A 181 33.37 3.92 -4.33
CA LYS A 181 32.82 5.27 -4.12
C LYS A 181 31.31 5.30 -4.28
N VAL A 182 30.78 4.65 -5.33
CA VAL A 182 29.34 4.56 -5.59
C VAL A 182 28.63 3.80 -4.47
N GLU A 183 29.19 2.67 -4.00
CA GLU A 183 28.63 1.93 -2.86
C GLU A 183 28.64 2.76 -1.56
N ALA A 184 29.68 3.56 -1.33
CA ALA A 184 29.72 4.49 -0.20
C ALA A 184 28.67 5.61 -0.33
N ALA A 185 28.43 6.12 -1.53
CA ALA A 185 27.38 7.10 -1.80
C ALA A 185 25.98 6.51 -1.59
N MET A 186 25.72 5.31 -2.13
CA MET A 186 24.47 4.57 -1.89
C MET A 186 24.22 4.37 -0.39
N LYS A 187 25.24 3.97 0.37
CA LYS A 187 25.13 3.80 1.82
C LYS A 187 24.78 5.10 2.54
N LYS A 188 25.38 6.23 2.14
CA LYS A 188 25.02 7.55 2.71
C LYS A 188 23.55 7.88 2.46
N CYS A 189 23.03 7.58 1.26
CA CYS A 189 21.62 7.79 0.96
C CYS A 189 20.72 6.89 1.82
N THR A 190 21.05 5.60 1.97
CA THR A 190 20.26 4.68 2.80
C THR A 190 20.27 5.08 4.26
N ASP A 191 21.43 5.48 4.80
CA ASP A 191 21.57 5.93 6.19
C ASP A 191 20.77 7.21 6.44
N PHE A 192 20.79 8.15 5.49
CA PHE A 192 19.98 9.37 5.54
C PHE A 192 18.48 9.05 5.53
N ILE A 193 18.02 8.21 4.58
CA ILE A 193 16.61 7.84 4.46
C ILE A 193 16.13 7.15 5.74
N ALA A 194 16.88 6.15 6.24
CA ALA A 194 16.53 5.42 7.45
C ALA A 194 16.40 6.35 8.67
N ALA A 195 17.33 7.29 8.83
CA ALA A 195 17.28 8.28 9.91
C ALA A 195 16.08 9.24 9.75
N ALA A 196 15.87 9.78 8.55
CA ALA A 196 14.79 10.70 8.26
C ALA A 196 13.40 10.06 8.48
N VAL A 197 13.24 8.80 8.06
CA VAL A 197 11.97 8.07 8.16
C VAL A 197 11.58 7.84 9.60
N LYS A 198 12.53 7.50 10.48
CA LYS A 198 12.28 7.30 11.91
C LYS A 198 11.68 8.53 12.60
N ASP A 199 12.07 9.73 12.17
CA ASP A 199 11.60 11.00 12.73
C ASP A 199 10.40 11.59 11.97
N THR A 200 10.02 10.99 10.83
CA THR A 200 9.00 11.51 9.93
C THR A 200 7.74 10.66 9.89
N LEU A 201 7.85 9.34 9.78
CA LEU A 201 6.73 8.44 9.55
C LEU A 201 6.69 7.31 10.58
N SER A 202 5.49 6.83 10.85
CA SER A 202 5.23 5.56 11.55
C SER A 202 4.20 4.77 10.76
N THR A 203 4.22 3.46 10.95
CA THR A 203 3.24 2.54 10.37
C THR A 203 1.82 3.02 10.66
N GLU A 204 1.52 3.35 11.91
CA GLU A 204 0.20 3.72 12.39
C GLU A 204 -0.28 5.04 11.76
N VAL A 205 0.58 6.05 11.67
CA VAL A 205 0.24 7.34 11.05
C VAL A 205 -0.04 7.17 9.55
N CYS A 206 0.84 6.47 8.84
CA CYS A 206 0.64 6.24 7.41
C CYS A 206 -0.63 5.44 7.14
N ASN A 207 -0.92 4.43 7.97
CA ASN A 207 -2.13 3.62 7.86
C ASN A 207 -3.40 4.45 8.08
N ASP A 208 -3.43 5.33 9.08
CA ASP A 208 -4.57 6.22 9.30
C ASP A 208 -4.78 7.15 8.10
N MET A 209 -3.71 7.74 7.55
CA MET A 209 -3.78 8.58 6.36
C MET A 209 -4.30 7.83 5.13
N VAL A 210 -3.79 6.63 4.87
CA VAL A 210 -4.25 5.76 3.77
C VAL A 210 -5.73 5.43 3.97
N ASN A 211 -6.16 5.10 5.18
CA ASN A 211 -7.56 4.79 5.47
C ASN A 211 -8.49 5.97 5.22
N ILE A 212 -8.10 7.17 5.65
CA ILE A 212 -8.87 8.41 5.39
C ILE A 212 -9.03 8.63 3.89
N LEU A 213 -7.91 8.62 3.16
CA LEU A 213 -7.88 8.90 1.73
C LEU A 213 -8.56 7.83 0.89
N ARG A 214 -8.47 6.56 1.30
CA ARG A 214 -9.19 5.44 0.69
C ARG A 214 -10.69 5.58 0.83
N ILE A 215 -11.18 5.80 2.05
CA ILE A 215 -12.63 5.91 2.31
C ILE A 215 -13.19 7.13 1.55
N ALA A 216 -12.47 8.25 1.56
CA ALA A 216 -12.82 9.40 0.73
C ALA A 216 -12.75 9.07 -0.78
N GLY A 217 -11.80 8.22 -1.16
CA GLY A 217 -11.57 7.69 -2.50
C GLY A 217 -12.76 6.99 -3.13
N GLU A 218 -13.68 6.44 -2.33
CA GLU A 218 -14.96 5.88 -2.80
C GLU A 218 -15.81 6.92 -3.56
N LYS A 219 -15.60 8.21 -3.28
CA LYS A 219 -16.34 9.33 -3.90
C LYS A 219 -15.44 10.39 -4.54
N ASN A 220 -14.15 10.43 -4.20
CA ASN A 220 -13.18 11.37 -4.76
C ASN A 220 -11.95 10.63 -5.33
N PRO A 221 -11.84 10.49 -6.67
CA PRO A 221 -10.70 9.81 -7.29
C PRO A 221 -9.33 10.38 -6.94
N SER A 222 -9.23 11.69 -6.67
CA SER A 222 -7.95 12.32 -6.29
C SER A 222 -7.48 11.90 -4.89
N ALA A 223 -8.42 11.66 -3.97
CA ALA A 223 -8.12 11.11 -2.65
C ALA A 223 -7.64 9.66 -2.74
N HIS A 224 -8.31 8.83 -3.55
CA HIS A 224 -7.86 7.47 -3.81
C HIS A 224 -6.42 7.45 -4.37
N ALA A 225 -6.17 8.27 -5.38
CA ALA A 225 -4.88 8.33 -6.04
C ALA A 225 -3.75 8.84 -5.13
N MET A 226 -4.07 9.65 -4.12
CA MET A 226 -3.14 10.07 -3.06
C MET A 226 -2.91 8.94 -2.04
N GLY A 227 -3.96 8.19 -1.67
CA GLY A 227 -3.83 7.03 -0.78
C GLY A 227 -2.89 5.96 -1.35
N VAL A 228 -3.01 5.65 -2.64
CA VAL A 228 -2.08 4.73 -3.35
C VAL A 228 -0.65 5.23 -3.29
N LYS A 229 -0.43 6.53 -3.47
CA LYS A 229 0.91 7.12 -3.39
C LYS A 229 1.54 6.97 -2.00
N ILE A 230 0.77 7.18 -0.93
CA ILE A 230 1.28 6.97 0.44
C ILE A 230 1.71 5.50 0.64
N LEU A 231 1.00 4.54 0.06
CA LEU A 231 1.42 3.13 0.06
C LEU A 231 2.73 2.92 -0.71
N GLU A 232 2.87 3.51 -1.91
CA GLU A 232 4.12 3.46 -2.68
C GLU A 232 5.29 4.08 -1.90
N ASP A 233 5.05 5.18 -1.18
CA ASP A 233 6.04 5.81 -0.30
C ASP A 233 6.43 4.87 0.85
N MET A 234 5.46 4.24 1.52
CA MET A 234 5.72 3.25 2.59
C MET A 234 6.64 2.12 2.10
N ASN A 235 6.39 1.58 0.90
CA ASN A 235 7.28 0.60 0.27
C ASN A 235 8.68 1.17 0.05
N THR A 236 8.75 2.38 -0.51
CA THR A 236 10.01 3.06 -0.84
C THR A 236 10.88 3.27 0.40
N VAL A 237 10.26 3.57 1.54
CA VAL A 237 10.96 3.87 2.80
C VAL A 237 11.05 2.70 3.78
N GLY A 238 10.54 1.52 3.41
CA GLY A 238 10.58 0.33 4.24
C GLY A 238 9.68 0.39 5.49
N VAL A 239 8.62 1.21 5.48
CA VAL A 239 7.61 1.23 6.54
C VAL A 239 6.66 0.06 6.32
N LYS A 240 6.55 -0.81 7.33
CA LYS A 240 5.69 -2.01 7.25
C LYS A 240 4.22 -1.63 7.20
N TYR A 241 3.43 -2.44 6.51
CA TYR A 241 1.97 -2.42 6.64
C TYR A 241 1.57 -3.18 7.90
N ASN A 242 0.49 -2.77 8.56
CA ASN A 242 -0.14 -3.59 9.60
C ASN A 242 -1.16 -4.56 8.96
N ASP A 243 -1.58 -5.56 9.73
CA ASP A 243 -2.50 -6.60 9.24
C ASP A 243 -3.83 -6.02 8.72
N THR A 244 -4.31 -4.95 9.35
CA THR A 244 -5.53 -4.25 8.95
C THR A 244 -5.36 -3.59 7.58
N THR A 245 -4.26 -2.87 7.34
CA THR A 245 -3.94 -2.25 6.05
C THR A 245 -3.71 -3.29 4.97
N MET A 246 -3.06 -4.41 5.27
CA MET A 246 -2.90 -5.51 4.32
C MET A 246 -4.24 -6.10 3.88
N LYS A 247 -5.17 -6.31 4.82
CA LYS A 247 -6.53 -6.76 4.52
C LYS A 247 -7.30 -5.72 3.69
N ILE A 248 -7.14 -4.44 4.03
CA ILE A 248 -7.79 -3.33 3.32
C ILE A 248 -7.24 -3.15 1.90
N MET A 249 -5.92 -3.26 1.69
CA MET A 249 -5.29 -3.19 0.36
C MET A 249 -5.77 -4.31 -0.58
N ARG A 250 -5.97 -5.53 -0.04
CA ARG A 250 -6.56 -6.65 -0.78
C ARG A 250 -7.94 -6.29 -1.34
N CYS A 251 -8.81 -5.68 -0.52
CA CYS A 251 -10.14 -5.26 -0.97
C CYS A 251 -10.10 -4.15 -2.04
N ILE A 252 -9.14 -3.23 -1.97
CA ILE A 252 -9.02 -2.09 -2.91
C ILE A 252 -8.57 -2.53 -4.30
N LEU A 253 -7.52 -3.36 -4.38
CA LEU A 253 -6.84 -3.65 -5.65
C LEU A 253 -7.63 -4.57 -6.57
N PHE A 254 -8.44 -5.46 -6.00
CA PHE A 254 -9.20 -6.45 -6.78
C PHE A 254 -10.67 -6.13 -6.92
N ASN A 255 -11.10 -5.01 -6.33
CA ASN A 255 -12.51 -4.62 -6.31
C ASN A 255 -13.40 -5.73 -5.70
N ASP A 256 -12.78 -6.46 -4.78
CA ASP A 256 -13.30 -7.64 -4.12
C ASP A 256 -14.28 -7.20 -3.04
N GLY A 257 -15.37 -7.97 -2.89
CA GLY A 257 -16.14 -7.93 -1.67
C GLY A 257 -15.17 -8.17 -0.50
N PRO A 258 -15.43 -7.63 0.69
CA PRO A 258 -14.47 -7.70 1.78
C PRO A 258 -14.32 -9.11 2.41
N PHE A 259 -14.78 -10.14 1.68
CA PHE A 259 -14.70 -11.57 1.89
C PHE A 259 -14.37 -12.37 0.60
N ASP A 260 -14.09 -11.70 -0.52
CA ASP A 260 -13.57 -12.39 -1.70
C ASP A 260 -12.07 -12.63 -1.44
N ASP A 261 -11.73 -13.86 -1.04
CA ASP A 261 -10.34 -14.28 -0.85
C ASP A 261 -9.66 -14.42 -2.22
N SER A 262 -9.21 -13.32 -2.82
CA SER A 262 -8.29 -13.36 -3.95
C SER A 262 -6.85 -13.64 -3.52
N ALA A 263 -6.66 -14.68 -2.69
CA ALA A 263 -5.35 -15.13 -2.22
C ALA A 263 -4.36 -15.38 -3.39
N LEU A 264 -4.90 -15.80 -4.55
CA LEU A 264 -4.16 -16.05 -5.78
C LEU A 264 -3.45 -14.86 -6.42
N LEU A 265 -4.00 -13.65 -6.29
CA LEU A 265 -3.40 -12.50 -6.97
C LEU A 265 -2.25 -11.87 -6.15
N PHE A 266 -2.06 -12.29 -4.90
CA PHE A 266 -0.90 -11.92 -4.09
C PHE A 266 0.04 -13.08 -3.76
N GLU A 267 -0.38 -14.34 -3.83
CA GLU A 267 0.57 -15.48 -3.81
C GLU A 267 1.39 -15.59 -5.10
N VAL A 268 1.01 -14.87 -6.16
CA VAL A 268 1.74 -14.86 -7.43
C VAL A 268 2.07 -13.43 -7.87
N ILE A 269 2.84 -12.68 -7.07
CA ILE A 269 3.62 -11.54 -7.58
C ILE A 269 5.07 -11.61 -7.07
N GLU A 270 5.86 -12.22 -7.97
CA GLU A 270 7.28 -12.04 -8.35
C GLU A 270 8.44 -12.61 -7.52
N TYR A 271 9.07 -13.70 -8.02
CA TYR A 271 10.39 -14.35 -7.71
C TYR A 271 11.46 -13.47 -7.02
N PRO A 272 12.28 -13.85 -6.00
CA PRO A 272 13.26 -13.00 -5.27
C PRO A 272 14.64 -12.88 -5.90
N GLU A 273 14.90 -13.63 -6.97
CA GLU A 273 15.92 -13.25 -7.95
C GLU A 273 15.37 -12.19 -8.95
N ARG A 274 14.10 -11.79 -8.73
CA ARG A 274 13.28 -10.64 -9.21
C ARG A 274 12.44 -9.95 -8.08
N GLY A 275 12.71 -10.17 -6.76
CA GLY A 275 11.93 -9.68 -5.60
C GLY A 275 10.68 -10.39 -4.95
N GLU A 276 10.65 -11.70 -4.56
CA GLU A 276 9.52 -12.34 -3.82
C GLU A 276 9.46 -11.85 -2.38
N VAL A 277 8.27 -11.39 -2.04
CA VAL A 277 7.74 -11.34 -0.68
C VAL A 277 6.62 -12.37 -0.61
N SER A 278 6.91 -13.57 -0.13
CA SER A 278 5.85 -14.47 0.36
C SER A 278 5.34 -13.92 1.69
N LEU A 279 4.03 -13.71 1.78
CA LEU A 279 3.34 -13.39 3.04
C LEU A 279 2.83 -14.65 3.77
N ASN A 280 3.05 -15.85 3.21
CA ASN A 280 2.65 -17.11 3.81
C ASN A 280 3.87 -17.85 4.37
N LYS A 281 3.77 -18.39 5.60
CA LYS A 281 4.87 -19.10 6.29
C LYS A 281 4.96 -20.58 5.91
N GLY A 282 4.04 -21.08 5.06
CA GLY A 282 3.97 -22.47 4.61
C GLY A 282 4.87 -22.79 3.41
N SER A 283 4.92 -24.06 2.99
CA SER A 283 5.66 -24.44 1.78
C SER A 283 4.89 -24.03 0.51
N LEU A 284 5.57 -24.01 -0.64
CA LEU A 284 4.96 -23.63 -1.93
C LEU A 284 3.79 -24.58 -2.30
N GLU A 285 3.89 -25.84 -1.89
CA GLU A 285 2.86 -26.85 -2.07
C GLU A 285 1.61 -26.56 -1.22
N ASP A 286 1.79 -26.05 0.00
CA ASP A 286 0.69 -25.66 0.89
C ASP A 286 -0.06 -24.44 0.33
N VAL A 287 0.70 -23.44 -0.13
CA VAL A 287 0.22 -22.23 -0.83
C VAL A 287 -0.61 -22.64 -2.05
N SER A 288 -0.07 -23.50 -2.91
CA SER A 288 -0.75 -24.01 -4.11
C SER A 288 -2.03 -24.80 -3.78
N ALA A 289 -2.00 -25.64 -2.73
CA ALA A 289 -3.15 -26.41 -2.29
C ALA A 289 -4.27 -25.54 -1.73
N GLU A 290 -3.93 -24.54 -0.92
CA GLU A 290 -4.88 -23.56 -0.37
C GLU A 290 -5.52 -22.74 -1.48
N THR A 291 -4.71 -22.28 -2.42
CA THR A 291 -5.12 -21.57 -3.64
C THR A 291 -6.10 -22.39 -4.48
N LEU A 292 -5.81 -23.66 -4.77
CA LEU A 292 -6.70 -24.53 -5.55
C LEU A 292 -8.01 -24.80 -4.81
N LYS A 293 -7.94 -25.02 -3.49
CA LYS A 293 -9.10 -25.27 -2.65
C LYS A 293 -10.11 -24.11 -2.74
N LEU A 294 -9.56 -22.91 -2.78
CA LEU A 294 -10.31 -21.67 -2.79
C LEU A 294 -10.97 -21.41 -4.16
N ILE A 295 -10.27 -21.67 -5.27
CA ILE A 295 -10.83 -21.56 -6.62
C ILE A 295 -12.01 -22.52 -6.81
N SER A 296 -11.84 -23.76 -6.38
CA SER A 296 -12.88 -24.78 -6.48
C SER A 296 -14.14 -24.40 -5.71
N THR A 297 -13.98 -23.91 -4.48
CA THR A 297 -15.10 -23.44 -3.66
C THR A 297 -15.83 -22.27 -4.34
N ARG A 298 -15.11 -21.34 -4.97
CA ARG A 298 -15.66 -20.16 -5.67
C ARG A 298 -16.44 -20.51 -6.93
N HIS A 299 -15.95 -21.47 -7.71
CA HIS A 299 -16.52 -21.83 -9.00
C HIS A 299 -17.40 -23.09 -8.95
N GLN A 300 -17.67 -23.62 -7.75
CA GLN A 300 -18.29 -24.94 -7.54
C GLN A 300 -17.62 -26.03 -8.39
N THR A 301 -16.34 -25.86 -8.68
CA THR A 301 -15.56 -26.79 -9.48
C THR A 301 -15.07 -27.88 -8.54
N PRO A 302 -15.26 -29.17 -8.81
CA PRO A 302 -14.74 -30.22 -7.95
C PRO A 302 -13.23 -30.04 -7.74
N LEU A 303 -12.77 -30.11 -6.48
CA LEU A 303 -11.35 -30.32 -6.20
C LEU A 303 -11.03 -31.77 -6.45
N ASP A 304 -9.87 -31.97 -7.06
CA ASP A 304 -9.27 -33.29 -7.15
C ASP A 304 -8.74 -33.68 -5.76
N ASP A 305 -9.48 -34.55 -5.05
CA ASP A 305 -9.07 -35.16 -3.78
C ASP A 305 -8.00 -36.27 -3.96
N GLY A 306 -7.29 -36.28 -5.10
CA GLY A 306 -6.31 -37.30 -5.47
C GLY A 306 -6.83 -38.35 -6.47
N VAL A 307 -7.92 -38.06 -7.18
CA VAL A 307 -8.44 -38.82 -8.31
C VAL A 307 -8.54 -37.89 -9.52
N LEU A 308 -7.50 -37.95 -10.36
CA LEU A 308 -7.34 -37.24 -11.65
C LEU A 308 -8.67 -36.87 -12.32
N LEU A 309 -9.08 -35.60 -12.19
CA LEU A 309 -10.27 -35.08 -12.88
C LEU A 309 -10.01 -34.95 -14.39
N HIS A 310 -10.89 -35.50 -15.22
CA HIS A 310 -10.75 -35.48 -16.68
C HIS A 310 -11.18 -34.14 -17.29
N SER A 311 -10.55 -33.76 -18.41
CA SER A 311 -10.58 -32.41 -19.01
C SER A 311 -11.95 -31.86 -19.42
N TYR A 312 -12.99 -32.68 -19.46
CA TYR A 312 -14.35 -32.23 -19.77
C TYR A 312 -15.10 -31.70 -18.54
N GLU A 313 -14.56 -31.88 -17.32
CA GLU A 313 -15.22 -31.54 -16.05
C GLU A 313 -14.67 -30.25 -15.38
N THR A 314 -13.53 -29.72 -15.84
CA THR A 314 -12.82 -28.60 -15.17
C THR A 314 -12.16 -27.63 -16.16
N HIS A 315 -11.98 -26.37 -15.75
CA HIS A 315 -11.24 -25.37 -16.55
C HIS A 315 -9.75 -25.77 -16.70
N PRO A 316 -9.13 -25.67 -17.89
CA PRO A 316 -7.79 -26.23 -18.16
C PRO A 316 -6.66 -25.75 -17.23
N ASN A 317 -6.81 -24.56 -16.65
CA ASN A 317 -5.83 -23.95 -15.76
C ASN A 317 -5.93 -24.42 -14.30
N LEU A 318 -6.85 -25.34 -13.98
CA LEU A 318 -7.06 -25.90 -12.63
C LEU A 318 -6.56 -27.34 -12.48
N GLN A 319 -5.96 -27.89 -13.53
CA GLN A 319 -5.39 -29.21 -13.50
C GLN A 319 -4.02 -29.17 -12.83
N ARG A 320 -3.80 -30.03 -11.85
CA ARG A 320 -2.43 -30.34 -11.41
C ARG A 320 -1.77 -31.16 -12.51
N SER A 321 -0.57 -30.75 -12.89
CA SER A 321 0.33 -31.61 -13.64
C SER A 321 0.56 -32.91 -12.84
N PRO A 322 0.58 -34.08 -13.48
CA PRO A 322 1.00 -35.32 -12.85
C PRO A 322 2.52 -35.39 -12.56
N GLU A 323 3.29 -34.43 -13.07
CA GLU A 323 4.69 -34.14 -12.70
C GLU A 323 4.75 -33.12 -11.55
#